data_AF-A0A1H8SJ12-F1
#
_entry.id   AF-A0A1H8SJ12-F1
#
_cell.length_a   1.000
_cell.length_b   1.000
_cell.length_c   1.000
_cell.angle_alpha   90.00
_cell.angle_beta   90.00
_cell.angle_gamma   90.00
#
_symmetry.space_group_name_H-M   'P 1'
#
loop_
_entity.id
_entity.type
_entity.pdbx_description
1 polymer ?
#
loop_
_entity_poly.entity_id
_entity_poly.type
_entity_poly.pdbx_seq_one_letter_code
_entity_poly.pdbx_strand_id
1 'polypeptide(L)'
;MNRDHELSIDFAACDGHGLCAELLPERITLDEWGYPVIRDSTVPGPLLTHAKRAVAACPVLALRLTRARGRDQQPQRSLHR
;
A
#
# COMPACT_ATOMS: atom_id res chain seq x y z
N MET A 1 7.64 16.20 -13.59
CA MET A 1 8.38 15.20 -12.78
C MET A 1 7.44 14.53 -11.80
N ASN A 2 6.88 13.35 -12.12
CA ASN A 2 6.23 12.52 -11.10
C ASN A 2 7.20 11.39 -10.75
N ARG A 3 7.59 11.32 -9.48
CA ARG A 3 8.32 10.17 -8.94
C ARG A 3 7.27 9.20 -8.43
N ASP A 4 7.23 8.01 -9.02
CA ASP A 4 6.29 6.99 -8.59
C ASP A 4 6.63 6.56 -7.16
N HIS A 5 5.59 6.39 -6.35
CA HIS A 5 5.70 5.84 -5.00
C HIS A 5 5.04 4.47 -4.99
N GLU A 6 5.42 3.63 -4.04
CA GLU A 6 4.92 2.27 -3.93
C GLU A 6 4.39 1.99 -2.53
N LEU A 7 3.17 1.45 -2.46
CA LEU A 7 2.51 1.00 -1.25
C LEU A 7 2.82 -0.46 -0.96
N SER A 8 3.05 -0.76 0.29
CA SER A 8 3.15 -2.13 0.80
C SER A 8 2.53 -2.23 2.19
N ILE A 9 2.10 -3.44 2.54
CA ILE A 9 1.48 -3.77 3.83
C ILE A 9 2.30 -4.85 4.49
N ASP A 10 2.66 -4.62 5.74
CA ASP A 10 3.16 -5.65 6.65
C ASP A 10 1.96 -6.40 7.24
N PHE A 11 1.62 -7.55 6.65
CA PHE A 11 0.48 -8.36 7.10
C PHE A 11 0.72 -9.03 8.46
N ALA A 12 1.96 -9.18 8.90
CA ALA A 12 2.24 -9.72 10.23
C ALA A 12 1.94 -8.69 11.34
N ALA A 13 2.05 -7.40 11.03
CA ALA A 13 1.73 -6.31 11.95
C ALA A 13 0.29 -5.76 11.80
N CYS A 14 -0.42 -6.11 10.73
CA CYS A 14 -1.74 -5.55 10.45
C CYS A 14 -2.83 -6.26 11.26
N ASP A 15 -3.61 -5.48 12.02
CA ASP A 15 -4.75 -5.97 12.81
C ASP A 15 -6.13 -5.56 12.24
N GLY A 16 -6.22 -5.18 10.96
CA GLY A 16 -7.51 -4.94 10.30
C GLY A 16 -8.27 -3.67 10.70
N HIS A 17 -7.59 -2.60 11.13
CA HIS A 17 -8.24 -1.35 11.58
C HIS A 17 -9.03 -0.57 10.50
N GLY A 18 -8.90 -0.89 9.21
CA GLY A 18 -9.69 -0.30 8.13
C GLY A 18 -9.36 1.14 7.69
N LEU A 19 -8.68 1.95 8.53
CA LEU A 19 -8.39 3.38 8.25
C LEU A 19 -7.65 3.63 6.92
N CYS A 20 -6.85 2.67 6.47
CA CYS A 20 -6.14 2.78 5.20
C CYS A 20 -7.09 2.76 3.98
N ALA A 21 -8.15 1.96 4.02
CA ALA A 21 -9.16 1.90 2.96
C ALA A 21 -10.07 3.13 2.98
N GLU A 22 -10.36 3.69 4.16
CA GLU A 22 -11.12 4.93 4.29
C GLU A 22 -10.35 6.15 3.74
N LEU A 23 -9.04 6.20 3.96
CA LEU A 23 -8.20 7.35 3.58
C LEU A 23 -7.62 7.24 2.16
N LEU A 24 -7.57 6.04 1.59
CA LEU A 24 -7.06 5.78 0.24
C LEU A 24 -7.88 4.68 -0.48
N PRO A 25 -9.19 4.89 -0.70
CA PRO A 25 -10.06 3.90 -1.32
C PRO A 25 -9.67 3.61 -2.78
N GLU A 26 -8.93 4.49 -3.44
CA GLU A 26 -8.47 4.30 -4.82
C GLU A 26 -7.38 3.21 -4.96
N ARG A 27 -6.67 2.88 -3.86
CA ARG A 27 -5.61 1.86 -3.84
C ARG A 27 -5.90 0.69 -2.93
N ILE A 28 -6.67 0.90 -1.87
CA ILE A 28 -6.87 -0.11 -0.83
C ILE A 28 -8.37 -0.33 -0.65
N THR A 29 -8.76 -1.60 -0.68
CA THR A 29 -10.08 -2.05 -0.24
C THR A 29 -9.92 -3.00 0.93
N LEU A 30 -11.00 -3.32 1.64
CA LEU A 30 -11.00 -4.40 2.61
C LEU A 30 -11.61 -5.66 2.01
N ASP A 31 -11.10 -6.82 2.43
CA ASP A 31 -11.74 -8.12 2.18
C ASP A 31 -12.89 -8.38 3.17
N GLU A 32 -13.48 -9.58 3.11
CA GLU A 32 -14.57 -10.00 4.00
C GLU A 32 -14.18 -10.09 5.48
N TRP A 33 -12.89 -10.12 5.80
CA TRP A 33 -12.36 -10.17 7.17
C TRP A 33 -11.88 -8.80 7.67
N GLY A 34 -12.00 -7.75 6.85
CA GLY A 34 -11.54 -6.41 7.20
C GLY A 34 -10.04 -6.19 6.99
N TYR A 35 -9.34 -7.11 6.33
CA TYR A 35 -7.93 -6.96 6.00
C TYR A 35 -7.73 -6.21 4.68
N PRO A 36 -6.68 -5.36 4.61
CA PRO A 36 -6.45 -4.52 3.45
C PRO A 36 -5.93 -5.31 2.24
N VAL A 37 -6.52 -5.05 1.08
CA VAL A 37 -6.13 -5.56 -0.24
C VAL A 37 -5.69 -4.39 -1.12
N ILE A 38 -4.43 -4.41 -1.58
CA ILE A 38 -3.89 -3.41 -2.51
C ILE A 38 -4.34 -3.75 -3.93
N ARG A 39 -5.06 -2.84 -4.58
CA ARG A 39 -5.48 -2.93 -5.99
C ARG A 39 -4.31 -2.64 -6.95
N ASP A 40 -3.50 -1.64 -6.61
CA ASP A 40 -2.31 -1.22 -7.36
C ASP A 40 -1.31 -0.63 -6.36
N SER A 41 -0.10 -1.17 -6.30
CA SER A 41 0.94 -0.70 -5.39
C SER A 41 1.48 0.66 -5.80
N THR A 42 1.39 1.03 -7.08
CA THR A 42 1.90 2.31 -7.59
C THR A 42 1.00 3.46 -7.17
N VAL A 43 1.56 4.49 -6.54
CA VAL A 43 0.85 5.71 -6.15
C VAL A 43 1.23 6.84 -7.09
N PRO A 44 0.31 7.28 -7.97
CA PRO A 44 0.53 8.44 -8.81
C PRO A 44 0.50 9.72 -7.98
N GLY A 45 1.17 10.77 -8.47
CA GLY A 45 1.28 12.07 -7.78
C GLY A 45 -0.01 12.65 -7.18
N PRO A 46 -1.17 12.63 -7.89
CA PRO A 46 -2.43 13.11 -7.33
C PRO A 46 -2.91 12.36 -6.08
N LEU A 47 -2.54 11.08 -5.92
CA LEU A 47 -2.90 10.26 -4.76
C LEU A 47 -1.86 10.31 -3.64
N LEU A 48 -0.72 10.96 -3.85
CA LEU A 48 0.39 10.96 -2.90
C LEU A 48 0.01 11.54 -1.54
N THR A 49 -0.80 12.59 -1.51
CA THR A 49 -1.26 13.21 -0.26
C THR A 49 -2.17 12.26 0.53
N HIS A 50 -3.10 11.60 -0.14
CA HIS A 50 -3.97 10.59 0.47
C HIS A 50 -3.16 9.39 0.98
N ALA A 51 -2.20 8.91 0.19
CA ALA A 51 -1.33 7.80 0.61
C ALA A 51 -0.48 8.13 1.85
N LYS A 52 0.07 9.34 1.94
CA LYS A 52 0.79 9.78 3.14
C LYS A 52 -0.11 9.84 4.37
N ARG A 53 -1.35 10.33 4.21
CA ARG A 53 -2.34 10.35 5.29
C ARG A 53 -2.72 8.95 5.74
N ALA A 54 -2.96 8.02 4.81
CA ALA A 54 -3.26 6.63 5.12
C ALA A 54 -2.11 5.96 5.90
N VAL A 55 -0.86 6.18 5.50
CA VAL A 55 0.32 5.67 6.23
C VAL A 55 0.39 6.25 7.64
N ALA A 56 0.23 7.57 7.78
CA ALA A 56 0.30 8.24 9.09
C ALA A 56 -0.84 7.83 10.04
N ALA A 57 -1.99 7.43 9.50
CA ALA A 57 -3.15 7.00 10.29
C ALA A 57 -3.09 5.54 10.73
N CYS A 58 -2.13 4.73 10.24
CA CYS A 58 -2.03 3.32 10.59
C CYS A 58 -1.56 3.16 12.05
N PRO A 59 -2.40 2.68 12.99
CA PRO A 59 -2.05 2.65 14.42
C PRO A 59 -0.87 1.74 14.74
N VAL A 60 -0.71 0.69 13.94
CA VAL A 60 0.31 -0.37 14.07
C VAL A 60 1.44 -0.24 13.06
N LEU A 61 1.48 0.86 12.28
CA LEU A 61 2.51 1.14 11.28
C LEU A 61 2.72 0.04 10.23
N ALA A 62 1.67 -0.73 9.94
CA ALA A 62 1.69 -1.80 8.96
C ALA A 62 1.70 -1.29 7.51
N LEU A 63 1.08 -0.13 7.23
CA LEU A 63 1.07 0.46 5.89
C LEU A 63 2.33 1.29 5.65
N ARG A 64 3.01 1.05 4.52
CA ARG A 64 4.24 1.76 4.14
C ARG A 64 4.10 2.38 2.76
N LEU A 65 4.71 3.55 2.60
CA LEU A 65 4.87 4.23 1.32
C LEU A 65 6.36 4.45 1.08
N THR A 66 6.89 3.79 0.06
CA THR A 66 8.26 3.98 -0.37
C THR A 66 8.28 4.76 -1.66
N ARG A 67 9.42 5.35 -1.98
CA ARG A 67 9.63 5.87 -3.31
C ARG A 67 10.04 4.72 -4.22
N ALA A 68 9.33 4.51 -5.32
CA ALA A 68 9.72 3.49 -6.29
C ALA A 68 11.14 3.82 -6.76
N ARG A 69 12.09 2.92 -6.46
CA ARG A 69 13.36 2.91 -7.18
C ARG A 69 12.99 2.44 -8.59
N GLY A 70 13.50 3.12 -9.62
CA GLY A 70 13.17 2.85 -11.02
C GLY A 70 13.15 1.34 -11.29
N ARG A 71 12.19 0.92 -12.10
CA ARG A 71 11.85 -0.45 -12.52
C ARG A 71 13.09 -1.32 -12.87
N ASP A 72 13.82 -1.76 -11.85
CA ASP A 72 15.00 -2.64 -11.92
C ASP A 72 14.95 -3.73 -10.81
N GLN A 73 13.75 -4.03 -10.31
CA GLN A 73 13.49 -5.19 -9.45
C GLN A 73 12.33 -6.02 -10.02
N GLN A 74 12.55 -6.58 -11.21
CA GLN A 74 11.71 -7.62 -11.77
C GLN A 74 11.91 -8.92 -10.97
N PRO A 75 11.04 -9.95 -11.07
CA PRO A 75 9.59 -10.01 -10.99
C PRO A 75 9.16 -10.96 -9.85
N GLN A 76 7.86 -11.11 -9.64
CA GLN A 76 7.29 -12.29 -9.00
C GLN A 76 7.54 -13.54 -9.88
N ARG A 77 8.74 -14.14 -9.79
CA ARG A 77 9.13 -15.49 -10.22
C ARG A 77 10.12 -15.95 -9.14
N SER A 78 9.87 -16.92 -8.28
CA SER A 78 9.25 -18.22 -8.51
C SER A 78 9.12 -18.94 -7.17
N LEU A 79 7.90 -19.32 -6.76
CA LEU A 79 7.71 -20.50 -5.91
C LEU A 79 6.83 -21.50 -6.68
N HIS A 80 7.44 -22.14 -7.66
CA HIS A 80 7.13 -23.52 -7.99
C HIS A 80 8.20 -24.38 -7.31
N ARG A 81 7.88 -24.91 -6.14
CA ARG A 81 8.34 -26.23 -5.71
C ARG A 81 7.35 -26.81 -4.72
#